data_AF-A0ABC8ZKU1-F1
#
_entry.id   AF-A0ABC8ZKU1-F1
#
_cell.length_a   1.000
_cell.length_b   1.000
_cell.length_c   1.000
_cell.angle_alpha   90.00
_cell.angle_beta   90.00
_cell.angle_gamma   90.00
#
_symmetry.space_group_name_H-M   'P 1'
#
loop_
_entity.id
_entity.type
_entity.pdbx_description
1 polymer ?
#
loop_
_entity_poly.entity_id
_entity_poly.type
_entity_poly.pdbx_seq_one_letter_code
_entity_poly.pdbx_strand_id
1 'polypeptide(L)'
;MGLGGLLQMRPKMHHSRHLIFWLLKNLDTSSMRIALPRNTIVELTEASVERVLGISSSGRPLIDGGKYLSKLVKSQLCRAFRNKDAAVVPTVRDAKRILARSYTNGMSQVQRDTFMMAVAALCCAYMLGPMERSAKIPQGIWHFISNPDNLRHCNWAAYVLYVIKQAAMHVQSNIIVHPTSIRLGGCWLYLELLYLDMVDLGQYNTELVVVPRVTAYSMYKVKDLITMDEIDRKTFGARPVIHITRIKVTCTMYSRFRSLLLVRNCSGGIVRKFLWDLAH
;
A
#
# COMPACT_ATOMS: atom_id res chain seq x y z
N MET A 1 7.74 -12.35 0.31
CA MET A 1 8.08 -10.89 0.27
C MET A 1 7.34 -10.06 1.31
N GLY A 2 6.47 -10.64 2.14
CA GLY A 2 5.69 -9.83 3.09
C GLY A 2 4.68 -8.89 2.44
N LEU A 3 4.21 -9.20 1.23
CA LEU A 3 3.18 -8.44 0.49
C LEU A 3 1.92 -9.30 0.21
N GLY A 4 1.77 -10.43 0.90
CA GLY A 4 0.80 -11.47 0.58
C GLY A 4 -0.66 -11.01 0.67
N GLY A 5 -0.99 -10.13 1.61
CA GLY A 5 -2.36 -9.61 1.76
C GLY A 5 -2.83 -8.77 0.58
N LEU A 6 -1.91 -8.11 -0.14
CA LEU A 6 -2.25 -7.35 -1.34
C LEU A 6 -2.77 -8.24 -2.48
N LEU A 7 -2.39 -9.52 -2.49
CA LEU A 7 -2.87 -10.50 -3.47
C LEU A 7 -4.34 -10.86 -3.26
N GLN A 8 -4.87 -10.61 -2.06
CA GLN A 8 -6.24 -10.92 -1.68
C GLN A 8 -7.18 -9.72 -1.89
N MET A 9 -6.64 -8.57 -2.32
CA MET A 9 -7.43 -7.37 -2.57
C MET A 9 -8.33 -7.50 -3.81
N ARG A 10 -9.56 -7.01 -3.69
CA ARG A 10 -10.51 -6.91 -4.81
C ARG A 10 -10.10 -5.80 -5.78
N PRO A 11 -10.31 -5.97 -7.09
CA PRO A 11 -9.98 -4.96 -8.09
C PRO A 11 -10.74 -3.65 -7.89
N LYS A 12 -10.16 -2.59 -8.45
CA LYS A 12 -10.83 -1.28 -8.63
C LYS A 12 -11.41 -0.73 -7.32
N MET A 13 -10.68 -0.88 -6.21
CA MET A 13 -11.08 -0.29 -4.94
C MET A 13 -11.40 1.20 -5.11
N HIS A 14 -12.49 1.63 -4.46
CA HIS A 14 -12.87 3.03 -4.46
C HIS A 14 -11.94 3.81 -3.53
N HIS A 15 -11.65 5.05 -3.93
CA HIS A 15 -10.79 5.95 -3.17
C HIS A 15 -11.39 7.35 -3.15
N SER A 16 -11.71 7.86 -1.96
CA SER A 16 -12.26 9.18 -1.71
C SER A 16 -11.17 10.19 -1.38
N ARG A 17 -10.90 11.10 -2.33
CA ARG A 17 -9.97 12.21 -2.12
C ARG A 17 -10.34 13.10 -0.94
N HIS A 18 -11.64 13.27 -0.70
CA HIS A 18 -12.16 14.10 0.39
C HIS A 18 -11.85 13.46 1.75
N LEU A 19 -12.10 12.16 1.90
CA LEU A 19 -11.79 11.43 3.12
C LEU A 19 -10.28 11.41 3.37
N ILE A 20 -9.47 11.11 2.36
CA ILE A 20 -8.01 11.10 2.49
C ILE A 20 -7.47 12.47 2.89
N PHE A 21 -7.95 13.54 2.27
CA PHE A 21 -7.56 14.90 2.65
C PHE A 21 -7.91 15.17 4.12
N TRP A 22 -9.13 14.82 4.54
CA TRP A 22 -9.58 15.01 5.91
C TRP A 22 -8.75 14.21 6.92
N LEU A 23 -8.46 12.94 6.65
CA LEU A 23 -7.62 12.09 7.51
C LEU A 23 -6.18 12.63 7.63
N LEU A 24 -5.56 13.02 6.51
CA LEU A 24 -4.20 13.56 6.50
C LEU A 24 -4.12 14.93 7.19
N LYS A 25 -5.16 15.77 7.03
CA LYS A 25 -5.26 17.07 7.71
C LYS A 25 -5.32 16.90 9.24
N ASN A 26 -6.03 15.89 9.74
CA ASN A 26 -6.23 15.64 11.17
C ASN A 26 -5.21 14.66 11.80
N LEU A 27 -4.18 14.23 11.06
CA LEU A 27 -3.13 13.36 11.58
C LEU A 27 -2.08 14.16 12.37
N ASP A 28 -1.88 13.82 13.64
CA ASP A 28 -0.67 14.20 14.36
C ASP A 28 0.52 13.36 13.86
N THR A 29 1.45 14.02 13.17
CA THR A 29 2.62 13.41 12.54
C THR A 29 3.72 13.01 13.52
N SER A 30 3.66 13.49 14.77
CA SER A 30 4.58 13.12 15.84
C SER A 30 4.15 11.82 16.50
N SER A 31 2.87 11.73 16.89
CA SER A 31 2.33 10.55 17.56
C SER A 31 1.73 9.51 16.62
N MET A 32 1.60 9.80 15.32
CA MET A 32 0.92 8.96 14.32
C MET A 32 -0.53 8.64 14.72
N ARG A 33 -1.24 9.63 15.24
CA ARG A 33 -2.64 9.51 15.69
C ARG A 33 -3.54 10.48 14.95
N ILE A 34 -4.72 10.01 14.54
CA ILE A 34 -5.74 10.84 13.92
C ILE A 34 -6.78 11.18 14.99
N ALA A 35 -6.98 12.47 15.22
CA ALA A 35 -8.09 12.97 16.02
C ALA A 35 -9.37 12.94 15.17
N LEU A 36 -10.33 12.12 15.59
CA LEU A 36 -11.67 12.06 15.01
C LEU A 36 -12.64 12.89 15.86
N PRO A 37 -13.85 13.19 15.35
CA PRO A 37 -14.89 13.86 16.15
C PRO A 37 -15.18 13.13 17.47
N ARG A 38 -15.74 13.84 18.44
CA ARG A 38 -16.10 13.32 19.78
C ARG A 38 -14.89 12.79 20.58
N ASN A 39 -13.74 13.44 20.46
CA ASN A 39 -12.48 13.10 21.16
C ASN A 39 -12.01 11.66 20.95
N THR A 40 -12.38 11.06 19.82
CA THR A 40 -11.92 9.71 19.49
C THR A 40 -10.56 9.78 18.80
N ILE A 41 -9.68 8.85 19.13
CA ILE A 41 -8.31 8.82 18.59
C ILE A 41 -8.09 7.48 17.91
N VAL A 42 -7.58 7.52 16.68
CA VAL A 42 -7.15 6.34 15.94
C VAL A 42 -5.63 6.36 15.82
N GLU A 43 -4.97 5.32 16.31
CA GLU A 43 -3.52 5.18 16.25
C GLU A 43 -3.10 4.39 15.01
N LEU A 44 -2.14 4.92 14.26
CA LEU A 44 -1.55 4.25 13.11
C LEU A 44 -0.29 3.54 13.58
N THR A 45 -0.37 2.21 13.67
CA THR A 45 0.73 1.33 14.10
C THR A 45 1.12 0.37 12.99
N GLU A 46 2.29 -0.25 13.11
CA GLU A 46 2.69 -1.28 12.14
C GLU A 46 1.75 -2.48 12.18
N ALA A 47 1.26 -2.83 13.38
CA ALA A 47 0.26 -3.87 13.59
C ALA A 47 -1.08 -3.54 12.93
N SER A 48 -1.54 -2.29 12.95
CA SER A 48 -2.77 -1.90 12.22
C SER A 48 -2.58 -1.96 10.72
N VAL A 49 -1.39 -1.59 10.20
CA VAL A 49 -1.08 -1.74 8.77
C VAL A 49 -1.05 -3.21 8.35
N GLU A 50 -0.41 -4.08 9.11
CA GLU A 50 -0.42 -5.53 8.85
C GLU A 50 -1.84 -6.09 8.92
N ARG A 51 -2.62 -5.74 9.95
CA ARG A 51 -4.01 -6.17 10.07
C ARG A 51 -4.83 -5.75 8.85
N VAL A 52 -4.66 -4.52 8.38
CA VAL A 52 -5.46 -3.97 7.29
C VAL A 52 -5.03 -4.49 5.93
N LEU A 53 -3.73 -4.44 5.61
CA LEU A 53 -3.19 -4.75 4.28
C LEU A 53 -2.64 -6.16 4.15
N GLY A 54 -2.35 -6.86 5.26
CA GLY A 54 -1.69 -8.16 5.27
C GLY A 54 -0.27 -8.13 4.72
N ILE A 55 0.46 -7.05 5.03
CA ILE A 55 1.87 -6.87 4.68
C ILE A 55 2.74 -6.95 5.93
N SER A 56 4.02 -7.31 5.76
CA SER A 56 4.93 -7.52 6.88
C SER A 56 5.09 -6.27 7.73
N SER A 57 4.86 -6.42 9.03
CA SER A 57 5.18 -5.46 10.10
C SER A 57 6.52 -5.72 10.78
N SER A 58 7.29 -6.69 10.28
CA SER A 58 8.56 -7.10 10.88
C SER A 58 9.69 -7.04 9.87
N GLY A 59 10.92 -7.03 10.39
CA GLY A 59 12.15 -6.93 9.60
C GLY A 59 12.73 -5.53 9.59
N ARG A 60 13.58 -5.26 8.58
CA ARG A 60 14.33 -4.01 8.46
C ARG A 60 13.41 -2.89 7.94
N PRO A 61 13.34 -1.74 8.64
CA PRO A 61 12.56 -0.60 8.18
C PRO A 61 13.17 0.00 6.92
N LEU A 62 12.31 0.33 5.94
CA LEU A 62 12.70 1.01 4.72
C LEU A 62 12.63 2.52 4.97
N ILE A 63 13.68 3.06 5.56
CA ILE A 63 13.84 4.50 5.70
C ILE A 63 14.58 4.96 4.44
N ASP A 64 14.02 5.96 3.74
CA ASP A 64 14.51 6.48 2.46
C ASP A 64 16.05 6.57 2.45
N GLY A 65 16.71 5.79 1.58
CA GLY A 65 18.17 5.71 1.45
C GLY A 65 18.80 6.95 0.81
N GLY A 66 18.09 8.07 0.81
CA GLY A 66 18.47 9.33 0.21
C GLY A 66 18.21 9.39 -1.29
N LYS A 67 18.32 10.61 -1.84
CA LYS A 67 18.02 10.92 -3.25
C LYS A 67 18.99 10.26 -4.25
N TYR A 68 20.15 9.77 -3.82
CA TYR A 68 21.21 9.30 -4.69
C TYR A 68 21.40 7.78 -4.59
N LEU A 69 21.36 7.10 -5.74
CA LEU A 69 21.65 5.66 -5.83
C LEU A 69 23.14 5.40 -6.01
N SER A 70 23.65 4.41 -5.28
CA SER A 70 25.03 3.96 -5.44
C SER A 70 25.28 3.36 -6.83
N LYS A 71 26.54 3.40 -7.30
CA LYS A 71 26.93 2.76 -8.57
C LYS A 71 26.59 1.27 -8.59
N LEU A 72 26.70 0.60 -7.44
CA LEU A 72 26.38 -0.82 -7.28
C LEU A 72 24.89 -1.09 -7.55
N VAL A 73 23.99 -0.32 -6.91
CA VAL A 73 22.53 -0.44 -7.11
C VAL A 73 22.16 -0.18 -8.56
N LYS A 74 22.72 0.87 -9.18
CA LYS A 74 22.49 1.19 -10.60
C LYS A 74 22.91 0.04 -11.53
N SER A 75 24.08 -0.55 -11.30
CA SER A 75 24.57 -1.70 -12.07
C SER A 75 23.67 -2.93 -11.91
N GLN A 76 23.23 -3.23 -10.68
CA GLN A 76 22.30 -4.34 -10.41
C GLN A 76 20.97 -4.15 -11.13
N LEU A 77 20.41 -2.95 -11.10
CA LEU A 77 19.17 -2.61 -11.80
C LEU A 77 19.31 -2.71 -13.31
N CYS A 78 20.41 -2.20 -13.86
CA CYS A 78 20.71 -2.29 -15.29
C CYS A 78 20.69 -3.76 -15.75
N ARG A 79 21.38 -4.64 -15.00
CA ARG A 79 21.42 -6.08 -15.26
C ARG A 79 20.03 -6.74 -15.13
N ALA A 80 19.31 -6.45 -14.05
CA ALA A 80 18.00 -7.06 -13.78
C ALA A 80 16.96 -6.67 -14.83
N PHE A 81 16.84 -5.38 -15.14
CA PHE A 81 15.84 -4.87 -16.09
C PHE A 81 16.29 -4.93 -17.55
N ARG A 82 17.56 -5.28 -17.82
CA ARG A 82 18.19 -5.28 -19.14
C ARG A 82 18.11 -3.92 -19.82
N ASN A 83 18.39 -2.86 -19.06
CA ASN A 83 18.47 -1.52 -19.61
C ASN A 83 19.78 -1.38 -20.40
N LYS A 84 19.76 -0.61 -21.51
CA LYS A 84 20.96 -0.37 -22.33
C LYS A 84 21.92 0.63 -21.68
N ASP A 85 21.41 1.46 -20.77
CA ASP A 85 22.16 2.49 -20.07
C ASP A 85 22.13 2.22 -18.55
N ALA A 86 23.30 2.04 -17.95
CA ALA A 86 23.46 1.78 -16.53
C ALA A 86 23.19 3.01 -15.65
N ALA A 87 23.13 4.22 -16.23
CA ALA A 87 22.77 5.43 -15.50
C ALA A 87 21.25 5.55 -15.28
N VAL A 88 20.44 4.84 -16.07
CA VAL A 88 18.97 4.97 -16.08
C VAL A 88 18.32 3.98 -15.12
N VAL A 89 17.66 4.53 -14.11
CA VAL A 89 16.87 3.78 -13.12
C VAL A 89 15.60 3.23 -13.79
N PRO A 90 15.17 2.00 -13.47
CA PRO A 90 13.97 1.41 -14.06
C PRO A 90 12.71 2.24 -13.80
N THR A 91 11.87 2.36 -14.83
CA THR A 91 10.60 3.07 -14.77
C THR A 91 9.45 2.11 -14.44
N VAL A 92 8.26 2.68 -14.18
CA VAL A 92 7.01 1.90 -14.08
C VAL A 92 6.76 1.07 -15.34
N ARG A 93 7.13 1.58 -16.53
CA ARG A 93 6.99 0.85 -17.80
C ARG A 93 7.89 -0.38 -17.83
N ASP A 94 9.10 -0.27 -17.30
CA ASP A 94 10.06 -1.37 -17.26
C ASP A 94 9.60 -2.46 -16.29
N ALA A 95 9.12 -2.08 -15.10
CA ALA A 95 8.52 -3.02 -14.16
C ALA A 95 7.30 -3.75 -14.76
N LYS A 96 6.38 -3.03 -15.41
CA LYS A 96 5.25 -3.66 -16.13
C LYS A 96 5.71 -4.64 -17.21
N ARG A 97 6.78 -4.30 -17.94
CA ARG A 97 7.36 -5.17 -18.96
C ARG A 97 7.87 -6.48 -18.39
N ILE A 98 8.53 -6.45 -17.22
CA ILE A 98 8.96 -7.68 -16.51
C ILE A 98 7.75 -8.55 -16.19
N LEU A 99 6.72 -7.97 -15.57
CA LEU A 99 5.55 -8.74 -15.14
C LEU A 99 4.73 -9.31 -16.31
N ALA A 100 4.76 -8.66 -17.47
CA ALA A 100 4.04 -9.09 -18.67
C ALA A 100 4.79 -10.18 -19.49
N ARG A 101 6.00 -10.60 -19.07
CA ARG A 101 6.73 -11.67 -19.78
C ARG A 101 6.00 -13.00 -19.65
N SER A 102 6.09 -13.82 -20.70
CA SER A 102 5.64 -15.20 -20.64
C SER A 102 6.74 -16.07 -20.02
N TYR A 103 6.39 -16.82 -18.98
CA TYR A 103 7.28 -17.71 -18.25
C TYR A 103 6.81 -19.16 -18.44
N THR A 104 6.82 -19.63 -19.70
CA THR A 104 6.24 -20.93 -20.11
C THR A 104 6.93 -22.14 -19.46
N ASN A 105 8.22 -22.03 -19.16
CA ASN A 105 9.05 -23.14 -18.65
C ASN A 105 9.46 -22.94 -17.17
N GLY A 106 8.66 -22.21 -16.40
CA GLY A 106 9.03 -21.79 -15.05
C GLY A 106 9.88 -20.52 -15.05
N MET A 107 10.24 -20.05 -13.86
CA MET A 107 11.17 -18.93 -13.69
C MET A 107 12.50 -19.41 -13.12
N SER A 108 13.60 -19.07 -13.79
CA SER A 108 14.94 -19.18 -13.21
C SER A 108 15.06 -18.30 -11.95
N GLN A 109 16.05 -18.54 -11.10
CA GLN A 109 16.22 -17.73 -9.87
C GLN A 109 16.35 -16.24 -10.20
N VAL A 110 17.16 -15.88 -11.20
CA VAL A 110 17.34 -14.50 -11.66
C VAL A 110 16.02 -13.89 -12.17
N GLN A 111 15.18 -14.68 -12.86
CA GLN A 111 13.88 -14.23 -13.33
C GLN A 111 12.91 -14.00 -12.15
N ARG A 112 12.89 -14.91 -11.16
CA ARG A 112 12.08 -14.77 -9.95
C ARG A 112 12.46 -13.52 -9.18
N ASP A 113 13.76 -13.32 -8.96
CA ASP A 113 14.31 -12.16 -8.29
C ASP A 113 13.91 -10.87 -8.99
N THR A 114 14.13 -10.77 -10.32
CA THR A 114 13.73 -9.59 -11.10
C THR A 114 12.22 -9.36 -11.07
N PHE A 115 11.42 -10.43 -11.10
CA PHE A 115 9.97 -10.34 -11.00
C PHE A 115 9.55 -9.79 -9.62
N MET A 116 10.14 -10.29 -8.54
CA MET A 116 9.92 -9.80 -7.18
C MET A 116 10.25 -8.31 -7.04
N MET A 117 11.39 -7.88 -7.58
CA MET A 117 11.80 -6.47 -7.64
C MET A 117 10.75 -5.62 -8.37
N ALA A 118 10.26 -6.09 -9.52
CA ALA A 118 9.25 -5.38 -10.31
C ALA A 118 7.90 -5.29 -9.58
N VAL A 119 7.45 -6.35 -8.90
CA VAL A 119 6.22 -6.33 -8.08
C VAL A 119 6.36 -5.31 -6.96
N ALA A 120 7.45 -5.36 -6.18
CA ALA A 120 7.70 -4.42 -5.09
C ALA A 120 7.73 -2.96 -5.58
N ALA A 121 8.41 -2.71 -6.71
CA ALA A 121 8.46 -1.39 -7.33
C ALA A 121 7.07 -0.86 -7.72
N LEU A 122 6.20 -1.71 -8.30
CA LEU A 122 4.83 -1.31 -8.63
C LEU A 122 3.97 -1.09 -7.40
N CYS A 123 4.12 -1.90 -6.35
CA CYS A 123 3.43 -1.69 -5.07
C CYS A 123 3.78 -0.31 -4.49
N CYS A 124 5.05 0.08 -4.48
CA CYS A 124 5.47 1.41 -4.03
C CYS A 124 4.96 2.54 -4.96
N ALA A 125 4.95 2.32 -6.27
CA ALA A 125 4.52 3.34 -7.23
C ALA A 125 3.01 3.58 -7.28
N TYR A 126 2.18 2.61 -6.88
CA TYR A 126 0.72 2.70 -7.03
C TYR A 126 -0.08 2.54 -5.74
N MET A 127 0.42 1.76 -4.76
CA MET A 127 -0.40 1.31 -3.62
C MET A 127 0.10 1.81 -2.28
N LEU A 128 1.39 1.64 -1.99
CA LEU A 128 1.97 1.95 -0.67
C LEU A 128 2.27 3.44 -0.48
N GLY A 129 1.97 4.25 -1.49
CA GLY A 129 1.88 5.70 -1.36
C GLY A 129 2.64 6.45 -2.43
N PRO A 130 2.08 6.59 -3.65
CA PRO A 130 2.64 7.53 -4.60
C PRO A 130 2.62 8.94 -4.00
N MET A 131 3.79 9.57 -3.89
CA MET A 131 3.89 10.99 -3.50
C MET A 131 3.54 11.93 -4.68
N GLU A 132 3.50 11.41 -5.90
CA GLU A 132 3.29 12.17 -7.13
C GLU A 132 1.96 11.77 -7.81
N ARG A 133 1.36 12.71 -8.56
CA ARG A 133 0.10 12.49 -9.29
C ARG A 133 0.23 11.40 -10.36
N SER A 134 1.41 11.31 -10.98
CA SER A 134 1.79 10.23 -11.88
C SER A 134 2.48 9.13 -11.08
N ALA A 135 2.08 7.88 -11.31
CA ALA A 135 2.75 6.74 -10.71
C ALA A 135 4.25 6.75 -11.07
N LYS A 136 5.08 6.84 -10.04
CA LYS A 136 6.54 6.87 -10.13
C LYS A 136 7.10 6.02 -9.01
N ILE A 137 8.13 5.24 -9.33
CA ILE A 137 8.83 4.42 -8.35
C ILE A 137 9.70 5.37 -7.52
N PRO A 138 9.50 5.47 -6.19
CA PRO A 138 10.30 6.36 -5.36
C PRO A 138 11.77 5.97 -5.44
N GLN A 139 12.66 6.92 -5.76
CA GLN A 139 14.06 6.57 -6.07
C GLN A 139 14.76 5.86 -4.90
N GLY A 140 14.54 6.32 -3.67
CA GLY A 140 15.16 5.72 -2.48
C GLY A 140 14.78 4.26 -2.23
N ILE A 141 13.66 3.78 -2.79
CA ILE A 141 13.22 2.39 -2.60
C ILE A 141 14.20 1.41 -3.23
N TRP A 142 14.90 1.83 -4.30
CA TRP A 142 15.79 0.97 -5.07
C TRP A 142 16.98 0.48 -4.27
N HIS A 143 17.43 1.22 -3.25
CA HIS A 143 18.47 0.74 -2.33
C HIS A 143 18.07 -0.54 -1.61
N PHE A 144 16.78 -0.70 -1.35
CA PHE A 144 16.24 -1.86 -0.65
C PHE A 144 15.81 -2.94 -1.63
N ILE A 145 14.98 -2.58 -2.61
CA ILE A 145 14.33 -3.56 -3.48
C ILE A 145 15.24 -4.07 -4.58
N SER A 146 16.43 -3.48 -4.81
CA SER A 146 17.40 -4.02 -5.78
C SER A 146 18.06 -5.33 -5.34
N ASN A 147 17.98 -5.64 -4.04
CA ASN A 147 18.42 -6.91 -3.49
C ASN A 147 17.20 -7.78 -3.14
N PRO A 148 16.97 -8.91 -3.83
CA PRO A 148 15.87 -9.83 -3.55
C PRO A 148 15.85 -10.40 -2.13
N ASP A 149 17.01 -10.57 -1.48
CA ASP A 149 17.09 -11.06 -0.11
C ASP A 149 16.51 -10.04 0.88
N ASN A 150 16.71 -8.74 0.60
CA ASN A 150 16.13 -7.69 1.41
C ASN A 150 14.60 -7.73 1.38
N LEU A 151 13.99 -8.02 0.22
CA LEU A 151 12.53 -8.08 0.04
C LEU A 151 11.82 -9.06 0.96
N ARG A 152 12.53 -10.10 1.43
CA ARG A 152 11.97 -11.10 2.35
C ARG A 152 11.92 -10.61 3.80
N HIS A 153 12.77 -9.64 4.14
CA HIS A 153 12.93 -9.12 5.50
C HIS A 153 12.61 -7.62 5.56
N CYS A 154 11.74 -7.15 4.66
CA CYS A 154 11.29 -5.77 4.60
C CYS A 154 10.11 -5.54 5.54
N ASN A 155 10.25 -4.54 6.40
CA ASN A 155 9.12 -4.02 7.17
C ASN A 155 8.34 -3.02 6.29
N TRP A 156 7.39 -3.55 5.54
CA TRP A 156 6.53 -2.76 4.65
C TRP A 156 5.54 -1.89 5.42
N ALA A 157 5.14 -2.30 6.62
CA ALA A 157 4.27 -1.52 7.47
C ALA A 157 4.95 -0.20 7.89
N ALA A 158 6.19 -0.27 8.36
CA ALA A 158 6.99 0.92 8.69
C ALA A 158 7.14 1.86 7.48
N TYR A 159 7.34 1.30 6.27
CA TYR A 159 7.38 2.10 5.05
C TYR A 159 6.05 2.83 4.78
N VAL A 160 4.92 2.13 4.89
CA VAL A 160 3.58 2.75 4.72
C VAL A 160 3.37 3.90 5.70
N LEU A 161 3.71 3.70 6.98
CA LEU A 161 3.61 4.74 8.01
C LEU A 161 4.51 5.94 7.70
N TYR A 162 5.75 5.68 7.27
CA TYR A 162 6.67 6.73 6.84
C TYR A 162 6.09 7.57 5.70
N VAL A 163 5.56 6.93 4.65
CA VAL A 163 5.00 7.66 3.49
C VAL A 163 3.73 8.43 3.87
N ILE A 164 2.89 7.89 4.75
CA ILE A 164 1.71 8.61 5.29
C ILE A 164 2.13 9.83 6.09
N LYS A 165 3.15 9.70 6.95
CA LYS A 165 3.71 10.83 7.71
C LYS A 165 4.16 11.96 6.78
N GLN A 166 4.95 11.64 5.75
CA GLN A 166 5.40 12.62 4.75
C GLN A 166 4.21 13.28 4.01
N ALA A 167 3.20 12.49 3.65
CA ALA A 167 2.01 13.00 2.98
C ALA A 167 1.19 13.96 3.87
N ALA A 168 1.02 13.64 5.15
CA ALA A 168 0.32 14.50 6.10
C ALA A 168 1.07 15.81 6.34
N MET A 169 2.39 15.76 6.56
CA MET A 169 3.23 16.95 6.68
C MET A 169 3.08 17.84 5.44
N HIS A 170 3.13 17.26 4.23
CA HIS A 170 2.94 18.00 2.99
C HIS A 170 1.56 18.66 2.90
N VAL A 171 0.49 17.93 3.21
CA VAL A 171 -0.88 18.47 3.20
C VAL A 171 -1.01 19.63 4.18
N GLN A 172 -0.55 19.45 5.42
CA GLN A 172 -0.65 20.44 6.48
C GLN A 172 0.14 21.72 6.15
N SER A 173 1.37 21.59 5.63
CA SER A 173 2.14 22.74 5.16
C SER A 173 1.49 23.44 3.97
N ASN A 174 0.93 22.70 3.00
CA ASN A 174 0.27 23.34 1.84
C ASN A 174 -1.00 24.10 2.22
N ILE A 175 -1.77 23.63 3.20
CA ILE A 175 -2.95 24.35 3.68
C ILE A 175 -2.56 25.76 4.16
N ILE A 176 -1.40 25.89 4.80
CA ILE A 176 -0.90 27.17 5.31
C ILE A 176 -0.38 28.06 4.18
N VAL A 177 0.39 27.51 3.24
CA VAL A 177 1.13 28.31 2.25
C VAL A 177 0.36 28.53 0.94
N HIS A 178 -0.33 27.51 0.41
CA HIS A 178 -1.01 27.56 -0.90
C HIS A 178 -2.30 26.68 -0.92
N PRO A 179 -3.45 27.19 -0.44
CA PRO A 179 -4.65 26.38 -0.22
C PRO A 179 -5.38 25.96 -1.51
N THR A 180 -4.99 26.46 -2.68
CA THR A 180 -5.74 26.30 -3.93
C THR A 180 -5.49 24.98 -4.66
N SER A 181 -4.39 24.26 -4.38
CA SER A 181 -4.09 22.98 -5.03
C SER A 181 -3.27 22.07 -4.13
N ILE A 182 -3.95 21.17 -3.41
CA ILE A 182 -3.31 20.24 -2.46
C ILE A 182 -3.12 18.89 -3.13
N ARG A 183 -1.86 18.45 -3.20
CA ARG A 183 -1.49 17.11 -3.67
C ARG A 183 -1.63 16.12 -2.50
N LEU A 184 -2.32 15.03 -2.76
CA LEU A 184 -2.53 13.94 -1.80
C LEU A 184 -1.59 12.79 -2.18
N GLY A 185 -0.80 12.35 -1.20
CA GLY A 185 0.05 11.15 -1.30
C GLY A 185 -0.31 10.15 -0.19
N GLY A 186 0.57 9.19 0.10
CA GLY A 186 0.34 8.21 1.15
C GLY A 186 -0.44 6.98 0.70
N CYS A 187 -0.54 5.98 1.57
CA CYS A 187 -1.30 4.76 1.31
C CYS A 187 -2.79 4.99 1.60
N TRP A 188 -3.56 5.40 0.58
CA TRP A 188 -4.97 5.76 0.75
C TRP A 188 -5.83 4.58 1.17
N LEU A 189 -5.57 3.42 0.56
CA LEU A 189 -6.26 2.17 0.88
C LEU A 189 -6.19 1.85 2.38
N TYR A 190 -5.01 1.97 2.99
CA TYR A 190 -4.86 1.72 4.41
C TYR A 190 -5.67 2.72 5.25
N LEU A 191 -5.55 4.02 4.95
CA LEU A 191 -6.24 5.08 5.69
C LEU A 191 -7.76 4.92 5.64
N GLU A 192 -8.32 4.65 4.47
CA GLU A 192 -9.76 4.47 4.28
C GLU A 192 -10.28 3.24 5.01
N LEU A 193 -9.61 2.11 4.87
CA LEU A 193 -10.08 0.87 5.50
C LEU A 193 -9.90 0.89 7.02
N LEU A 194 -8.81 1.47 7.52
CA LEU A 194 -8.63 1.70 8.95
C LEU A 194 -9.75 2.57 9.50
N TYR A 195 -10.07 3.67 8.80
CA TYR A 195 -11.16 4.55 9.20
C TYR A 195 -12.50 3.81 9.26
N LEU A 196 -12.87 3.10 8.18
CA LEU A 196 -14.13 2.38 8.09
C LEU A 196 -14.27 1.23 9.09
N ASP A 197 -13.16 0.63 9.54
CA ASP A 197 -13.19 -0.36 10.62
C ASP A 197 -13.48 0.25 11.99
N MET A 198 -13.23 1.56 12.16
CA MET A 198 -13.45 2.28 13.41
C MET A 198 -14.85 2.90 13.47
N VAL A 199 -15.47 3.27 12.35
CA VAL A 199 -16.79 3.91 12.36
C VAL A 199 -17.89 2.88 12.60
N ASP A 200 -18.81 3.18 13.52
CA ASP A 200 -20.01 2.38 13.76
C ASP A 200 -21.12 2.71 12.76
N LEU A 201 -21.23 1.84 11.76
CA LEU A 201 -22.22 1.88 10.70
C LEU A 201 -23.41 0.92 10.98
N GLY A 202 -23.55 0.45 12.23
CA GLY A 202 -24.62 -0.45 12.66
C GLY A 202 -24.60 -1.77 11.88
N GLN A 203 -25.73 -2.12 11.25
CA GLN A 203 -25.87 -3.36 10.47
C GLN A 203 -24.93 -3.46 9.26
N TYR A 204 -24.32 -2.35 8.82
CA TYR A 204 -23.40 -2.32 7.68
C TYR A 204 -21.94 -2.54 8.08
N ASN A 205 -21.66 -2.68 9.38
CA ASN A 205 -20.33 -2.95 9.90
C ASN A 205 -19.72 -4.20 9.26
N THR A 206 -18.43 -4.14 8.99
CA THR A 206 -17.70 -5.28 8.43
C THR A 206 -17.17 -6.15 9.55
N GLU A 207 -17.52 -7.44 9.57
CA GLU A 207 -17.05 -8.41 10.56
C GLU A 207 -15.54 -8.30 10.79
N LEU A 208 -15.13 -7.96 12.02
CA LEU A 208 -13.74 -7.64 12.36
C LEU A 208 -12.81 -8.86 12.39
N VAL A 209 -13.36 -10.08 12.30
CA VAL A 209 -12.62 -11.35 12.27
C VAL A 209 -11.87 -11.57 10.95
N VAL A 210 -12.34 -10.97 9.86
CA VAL A 210 -11.72 -11.15 8.53
C VAL A 210 -10.39 -10.40 8.49
N VAL A 211 -9.29 -11.14 8.30
CA VAL A 211 -7.94 -10.58 8.13
C VAL A 211 -7.23 -11.21 6.92
N PRO A 212 -6.47 -10.43 6.11
CA PRO A 212 -6.30 -8.99 6.23
C PRO A 212 -7.56 -8.22 5.83
N ARG A 213 -7.81 -7.06 6.44
CA ARG A 213 -9.09 -6.32 6.30
C ARG A 213 -9.43 -5.99 4.86
N VAL A 214 -8.43 -5.72 4.04
CA VAL A 214 -8.57 -5.42 2.60
C VAL A 214 -9.42 -6.44 1.83
N THR A 215 -9.52 -7.70 2.31
CA THR A 215 -10.34 -8.75 1.69
C THR A 215 -11.84 -8.62 1.95
N ALA A 216 -12.20 -7.98 3.07
CA ALA A 216 -13.56 -7.80 3.53
C ALA A 216 -14.31 -6.68 2.78
N TYR A 217 -13.56 -5.86 2.02
CA TYR A 217 -14.07 -4.70 1.33
C TYR A 217 -14.14 -4.90 -0.19
N SER A 218 -15.10 -4.22 -0.81
CA SER A 218 -15.26 -4.12 -2.26
C SER A 218 -15.36 -2.65 -2.66
N MET A 219 -15.19 -2.35 -3.95
CA MET A 219 -15.35 -1.00 -4.48
C MET A 219 -16.67 -0.35 -4.03
N TYR A 220 -17.79 -1.03 -4.23
CA TYR A 220 -19.12 -0.51 -3.89
C TYR A 220 -19.28 -0.36 -2.38
N LYS A 221 -18.86 -1.38 -1.62
CA LYS A 221 -18.93 -1.32 -0.15
C LYS A 221 -18.16 -0.13 0.40
N VAL A 222 -16.92 0.09 -0.01
CA VAL A 222 -16.13 1.25 0.46
C VAL A 222 -16.82 2.56 0.12
N LYS A 223 -17.29 2.71 -1.12
CA LYS A 223 -18.00 3.92 -1.55
C LYS A 223 -19.23 4.19 -0.68
N ASP A 224 -20.07 3.19 -0.49
CA ASP A 224 -21.34 3.34 0.22
C ASP A 224 -21.09 3.67 1.71
N LEU A 225 -20.13 2.99 2.35
CA LEU A 225 -19.79 3.25 3.75
C LEU A 225 -19.21 4.65 3.98
N ILE A 226 -18.38 5.15 3.05
CA ILE A 226 -17.87 6.53 3.12
C ILE A 226 -19.01 7.53 3.02
N THR A 227 -19.95 7.33 2.09
CA THR A 227 -21.12 8.21 1.93
C THR A 227 -22.03 8.20 3.16
N MET A 228 -22.16 7.06 3.85
CA MET A 228 -22.99 6.97 5.06
C MET A 228 -22.45 7.76 6.27
N ASP A 229 -21.16 8.09 6.27
CA ASP A 229 -20.48 8.80 7.35
C ASP A 229 -20.06 10.23 6.98
N GLU A 230 -20.19 10.61 5.71
CA GLU A 230 -19.96 11.97 5.23
C GLU A 230 -20.97 12.94 5.87
N ILE A 231 -20.46 13.97 6.56
CA ILE A 231 -21.28 15.10 7.04
C ILE A 231 -21.43 16.10 5.89
N ASP A 232 -20.30 16.44 5.27
CA ASP A 232 -20.20 17.25 4.07
C ASP A 232 -18.93 16.88 3.29
N ARG A 233 -18.73 17.46 2.10
CA ARG A 233 -17.57 17.15 1.23
C ARG A 233 -16.18 17.45 1.84
N LYS A 234 -16.11 18.04 3.03
CA LYS A 234 -14.87 18.40 3.75
C LYS A 234 -14.77 17.75 5.13
N THR A 235 -15.84 17.14 5.64
CA THR A 235 -15.93 16.67 7.02
C THR A 235 -16.59 15.30 7.10
N PHE A 236 -15.97 14.39 7.86
CA PHE A 236 -16.43 13.03 8.11
C PHE A 236 -16.60 12.78 9.61
N GLY A 237 -17.22 11.66 9.99
CA GLY A 237 -17.52 11.29 11.37
C GLY A 237 -18.94 11.66 11.79
N ALA A 238 -19.91 11.53 10.87
CA ALA A 238 -21.33 11.63 11.19
C ALA A 238 -21.77 10.55 12.20
N ARG A 239 -21.05 9.42 12.22
CA ARG A 239 -21.35 8.22 13.01
C ARG A 239 -20.42 8.08 14.21
N PRO A 240 -20.85 7.39 15.29
CA PRO A 240 -19.97 7.12 16.42
C PRO A 240 -18.81 6.18 16.02
N VAL A 241 -17.78 6.10 16.86
CA VAL A 241 -16.66 5.18 16.67
C VAL A 241 -16.84 3.96 17.57
N ILE A 242 -16.54 2.78 17.05
CA ILE A 242 -16.51 1.52 17.78
C ILE A 242 -15.28 1.52 18.69
N HIS A 243 -15.48 1.42 20.01
CA HIS A 243 -14.40 1.13 20.95
C HIS A 243 -13.93 -0.32 20.75
N ILE A 244 -12.98 -0.56 19.87
CA ILE A 244 -12.40 -1.89 19.66
C ILE A 244 -11.46 -2.20 20.85
N THR A 245 -12.00 -2.73 21.95
CA THR A 245 -11.20 -3.37 22.98
C THR A 245 -10.56 -4.64 22.41
N ARG A 246 -9.30 -4.51 21.96
CA ARG A 246 -8.32 -5.57 21.66
C ARG A 246 -8.93 -6.95 21.34
N ILE A 247 -9.47 -7.13 20.13
CA ILE A 247 -9.76 -8.46 19.61
C ILE A 247 -8.41 -9.17 19.35
N LYS A 248 -8.09 -10.17 20.18
CA LYS A 248 -7.04 -11.17 19.90
C LYS A 248 -7.44 -11.91 18.63
N VAL A 249 -6.75 -11.67 17.53
CA VAL A 249 -7.00 -12.36 16.26
C VAL A 249 -6.18 -13.64 16.23
N THR A 250 -6.84 -14.78 16.34
CA THR A 250 -6.29 -16.07 15.91
C THR A 250 -6.43 -16.19 14.39
N CYS A 251 -5.30 -16.38 13.72
CA CYS A 251 -5.21 -16.41 12.26
C CYS A 251 -5.74 -17.74 11.71
N THR A 252 -6.82 -17.72 10.92
CA THR A 252 -7.27 -18.86 10.09
C THR A 252 -7.24 -18.45 8.63
N MET A 253 -6.33 -19.06 7.87
CA MET A 253 -6.18 -18.92 6.42
C MET A 253 -7.43 -19.40 5.68
N TYR A 254 -7.94 -18.65 4.69
CA TYR A 254 -8.62 -19.24 3.53
C TYR A 254 -8.65 -18.29 2.31
N SER A 255 -8.67 -18.94 1.13
CA SER A 255 -8.48 -18.45 -0.23
C SER A 255 -9.68 -17.75 -0.89
N ARG A 256 -9.44 -16.74 -1.74
CA ARG A 256 -9.77 -16.75 -3.20
C ARG A 256 -9.41 -15.43 -3.91
N PHE A 257 -8.87 -15.61 -5.11
CA PHE A 257 -8.22 -14.61 -5.97
C PHE A 257 -9.15 -14.21 -7.12
N ARG A 258 -9.40 -12.91 -7.31
CA ARG A 258 -9.72 -12.37 -8.63
C ARG A 258 -9.56 -10.85 -8.63
N SER A 259 -8.64 -10.39 -9.47
CA SER A 259 -8.72 -9.20 -10.33
C SER A 259 -7.79 -8.00 -10.15
N LEU A 260 -6.85 -7.95 -9.19
CA LEU A 260 -5.89 -6.82 -9.18
C LEU A 260 -4.79 -6.88 -10.25
N LEU A 261 -4.54 -8.04 -10.83
CA LEU A 261 -3.50 -8.26 -11.86
C LEU A 261 -4.07 -8.32 -13.28
N LEU A 262 -5.07 -7.50 -13.61
CA LEU A 262 -5.47 -7.29 -15.01
C LEU A 262 -4.42 -6.45 -15.77
N VAL A 263 -3.18 -6.94 -15.82
CA VAL A 263 -2.45 -7.00 -17.08
C VAL A 263 -3.20 -8.04 -17.91
N ARG A 264 -4.20 -7.60 -18.68
CA ARG A 264 -4.73 -8.41 -19.79
C ARG A 264 -3.50 -8.89 -20.57
N ASN A 265 -3.22 -10.20 -20.53
CA ASN A 265 -2.18 -10.96 -21.25
C ASN A 265 -1.12 -11.74 -20.43
N CYS A 266 -1.25 -11.94 -19.11
CA CYS A 266 -0.46 -12.99 -18.44
C CYS A 266 -1.14 -14.37 -18.61
N SER A 267 -0.93 -15.00 -19.77
CA SER A 267 -1.50 -16.29 -20.17
C SER A 267 -0.78 -17.53 -19.57
N GLY A 268 -0.14 -17.43 -18.41
CA GLY A 268 0.63 -18.54 -17.82
C GLY A 268 0.20 -18.93 -16.40
N GLY A 269 -0.18 -20.21 -16.19
CA GLY A 269 -0.45 -20.78 -14.86
C GLY A 269 0.73 -20.70 -13.88
N ILE A 270 1.95 -20.53 -14.39
CA ILE A 270 3.20 -20.43 -13.63
C ILE A 270 3.31 -19.11 -12.86
N VAL A 271 2.87 -17.99 -13.44
CA VAL A 271 2.84 -16.68 -12.75
C VAL A 271 1.86 -16.73 -11.57
N ARG A 272 0.77 -17.50 -11.72
CA ARG A 272 -0.22 -17.71 -10.65
C ARG A 272 0.36 -18.55 -9.50
N LYS A 273 1.07 -19.63 -9.81
CA LYS A 273 1.74 -20.47 -8.82
C LYS A 273 2.83 -19.70 -8.06
N PHE A 274 3.65 -18.92 -8.77
CA PHE A 274 4.73 -18.15 -8.13
C PHE A 274 4.22 -17.05 -7.19
N LEU A 275 3.12 -16.37 -7.52
CA LEU A 275 2.51 -15.41 -6.61
C LEU A 275 1.89 -16.07 -5.38
N TRP A 276 1.41 -17.32 -5.51
CA TRP A 276 0.92 -18.13 -4.40
C TRP A 276 2.07 -18.55 -3.47
N ASP A 277 3.19 -19.01 -4.03
CA ASP A 277 4.43 -19.35 -3.29
C ASP A 277 5.10 -18.12 -2.64
N LEU A 278 4.71 -16.89 -3.00
CA LEU A 278 5.19 -15.64 -2.40
C LEU A 278 4.32 -15.13 -1.24
N ALA A 279 3.10 -15.65 -1.16
CA ALA A 279 2.09 -15.33 -0.14
C ALA A 279 2.21 -16.22 1.10
N HIS A 280 2.89 -17.35 0.96
CA HIS A 280 3.22 -18.35 1.99
C HIS A 280 4.75 -18.43 2.14
#